data_AF-A0A6V7WQS8-F1
#
_entry.id   AF-A0A6V7WQS8-F1
#
_cell.length_a   1.000
_cell.length_b   1.000
_cell.length_c   1.000
_cell.angle_alpha   90.00
_cell.angle_beta   90.00
_cell.angle_gamma   90.00
#
_symmetry.space_group_name_H-M   'P 1'
#
loop_
_entity.id
_entity.type
_entity.pdbx_description
1 polymer ?
#
loop_
_entity_poly.entity_id
_entity_poly.type
_entity_poly.pdbx_seq_one_letter_code
_entity_poly.pdbx_strand_id
1 'polypeptide(L)'
;MIPADWEDCFAEVLFPLLSRLLTGPPISTMDPIGMEEARIRAIQLACKVLLGNLTKITSLKSFPDLFLRLFDLMNQFLEENACSDLLAEVIQESLKNCILVCENFGVFQGPIEGLKAEVSGRLEALTVKHSNSTNSKIAL
;
A
#
# COMPACT_ATOMS: atom_id res chain seq x y z
N MET A 1 0.41 -22.28 -9.66
CA MET A 1 1.47 -21.26 -9.63
C MET A 1 2.52 -21.67 -8.64
N ILE A 2 3.76 -21.71 -9.10
CA ILE A 2 4.95 -21.77 -8.25
C ILE A 2 5.18 -20.39 -7.61
N PRO A 3 5.94 -20.27 -6.50
CA PRO A 3 6.17 -18.99 -5.84
C PRO A 3 6.74 -17.91 -6.79
N ALA A 4 7.61 -18.28 -7.72
CA ALA A 4 8.19 -17.37 -8.71
C ALA A 4 7.13 -16.67 -9.58
N ASP A 5 6.05 -17.36 -9.94
CA ASP A 5 4.97 -16.77 -10.74
C ASP A 5 4.28 -15.61 -9.99
N TRP A 6 4.28 -15.63 -8.64
CA TRP A 6 3.75 -14.53 -7.85
C TRP A 6 4.71 -13.34 -7.82
N GLU A 7 6.01 -13.59 -7.72
CA GLU A 7 7.02 -12.54 -7.80
C GLU A 7 6.92 -11.79 -9.13
N ASP A 8 6.88 -12.52 -10.25
CA ASP A 8 6.72 -11.93 -11.59
C ASP A 8 5.37 -11.22 -11.73
N CYS A 9 4.28 -11.79 -11.22
CA CYS A 9 2.97 -11.14 -11.23
C CYS A 9 2.98 -9.80 -10.48
N PHE A 10 3.62 -9.73 -9.32
CA PHE A 10 3.76 -8.47 -8.59
C PHE A 10 4.66 -7.48 -9.34
N ALA A 11 5.81 -7.94 -9.84
CA ALA A 11 6.81 -7.11 -10.46
C ALA A 11 6.39 -6.55 -11.83
N GLU A 12 5.78 -7.38 -12.68
CA GLU A 12 5.47 -7.07 -14.08
C GLU A 12 4.02 -6.60 -14.28
N VAL A 13 3.10 -6.94 -13.38
CA VAL A 13 1.68 -6.60 -13.53
C VAL A 13 1.20 -5.67 -12.42
N LEU A 14 1.30 -6.09 -11.15
CA LEU A 14 0.69 -5.36 -10.05
C LEU A 14 1.34 -3.99 -9.81
N PHE A 15 2.67 -3.93 -9.70
CA PHE A 15 3.38 -2.67 -9.48
C PHE A 15 3.23 -1.72 -10.66
N PRO A 16 3.41 -2.13 -11.93
CA PRO A 16 3.17 -1.24 -13.06
C PRO A 16 1.74 -0.74 -13.14
N LEU A 17 0.74 -1.57 -12.77
CA LEU A 17 -0.66 -1.14 -12.73
C LEU A 17 -0.88 -0.07 -11.66
N LEU A 18 -0.38 -0.29 -10.43
CA LEU A 18 -0.46 0.69 -9.34
C LEU A 18 0.28 1.97 -9.70
N SER A 19 1.51 1.88 -10.21
CA SER A 19 2.29 3.02 -10.66
C SER A 19 1.59 3.80 -11.78
N ARG A 20 0.89 3.13 -12.71
CA ARG A 20 0.09 3.82 -13.74
C ARG A 20 -1.15 4.52 -13.20
N LEU A 21 -1.75 4.01 -12.12
CA LEU A 21 -2.86 4.68 -11.45
C LEU A 21 -2.40 5.90 -10.64
N LEU A 22 -1.17 5.82 -10.12
CA LEU A 22 -0.49 6.91 -9.43
C LEU A 22 -0.08 8.01 -10.45
N THR A 23 0.80 7.67 -11.39
CA THR A 23 1.35 8.56 -12.44
C THR A 23 0.40 8.88 -13.59
N GLY A 24 -0.81 8.32 -13.57
CA GLY A 24 -1.85 8.66 -14.53
C GLY A 24 -2.14 10.16 -14.54
N PRO A 25 -2.65 10.71 -15.66
CA PRO A 25 -2.86 12.16 -15.79
C PRO A 25 -3.63 12.70 -14.57
N PRO A 26 -3.24 13.87 -14.05
CA PRO A 26 -3.84 14.47 -12.86
C PRO A 26 -5.30 14.72 -13.16
N ILE A 27 -6.16 13.80 -12.70
CA ILE A 27 -7.60 13.82 -12.93
C ILE A 27 -7.91 13.79 -14.44
N SER A 28 -8.47 12.69 -14.93
CA SER A 28 -9.37 12.87 -16.08
C SER A 28 -10.38 13.90 -15.62
N THR A 29 -10.31 15.14 -16.15
CA THR A 29 -11.17 16.26 -15.74
C THR A 29 -12.66 15.94 -15.93
N MET A 30 -12.97 14.79 -16.53
CA MET A 30 -14.29 14.23 -16.73
C MET A 30 -14.80 13.36 -15.56
N ASP A 31 -13.94 12.70 -14.77
CA ASP A 31 -14.38 11.82 -13.67
C ASP A 31 -13.33 11.67 -12.53
N PRO A 32 -13.17 12.70 -11.67
CA PRO A 32 -12.30 12.63 -10.50
C PRO A 32 -12.72 11.55 -9.48
N ILE A 33 -14.02 11.32 -9.32
CA ILE A 33 -14.58 10.41 -8.31
C ILE A 33 -14.33 8.96 -8.72
N GLY A 34 -14.61 8.59 -9.98
CA GLY A 34 -14.37 7.24 -10.47
C GLY A 34 -12.88 6.87 -10.48
N MET A 35 -11.99 7.85 -10.70
CA MET A 35 -10.55 7.63 -10.61
C MET A 35 -10.10 7.39 -9.17
N GLU A 36 -10.66 8.13 -8.21
CA GLU A 36 -10.40 7.90 -6.77
C GLU A 36 -10.88 6.52 -6.33
N GLU A 37 -12.10 6.13 -6.71
CA GLU A 37 -12.60 4.77 -6.45
C GLU A 37 -11.72 3.69 -7.09
N ALA A 38 -11.23 3.91 -8.32
CA ALA A 38 -10.34 2.98 -8.99
C ALA A 38 -9.02 2.82 -8.23
N ARG A 39 -8.46 3.91 -7.68
CA ARG A 39 -7.26 3.88 -6.83
C ARG A 39 -7.52 3.10 -5.54
N ILE A 40 -8.64 3.37 -4.84
CA ILE A 40 -9.05 2.61 -3.64
C ILE A 40 -9.13 1.12 -3.96
N ARG A 41 -9.88 0.77 -5.00
CA ARG A 41 -10.10 -0.63 -5.37
C ARG A 41 -8.80 -1.32 -5.78
N ALA A 42 -7.89 -0.64 -6.46
CA ALA A 42 -6.59 -1.19 -6.83
C ALA A 42 -5.71 -1.49 -5.62
N ILE A 43 -5.66 -0.56 -4.65
CA ILE A 43 -4.92 -0.72 -3.39
C ILE A 43 -5.49 -1.88 -2.57
N GLN A 44 -6.82 -1.92 -2.39
CA GLN A 44 -7.50 -3.02 -1.70
C GLN A 44 -7.28 -4.35 -2.40
N LEU A 45 -7.33 -4.38 -3.74
CA LEU A 45 -7.06 -5.58 -4.53
C LEU A 45 -5.61 -6.06 -4.34
N ALA A 46 -4.63 -5.15 -4.38
CA ALA A 46 -3.23 -5.47 -4.16
C ALA A 46 -3.01 -6.08 -2.77
N CYS A 47 -3.55 -5.46 -1.72
CA CYS A 47 -3.57 -6.00 -0.36
C CYS A 47 -4.23 -7.39 -0.33
N LYS A 48 -5.40 -7.55 -0.95
CA LYS A 48 -6.15 -8.80 -0.94
C LYS A 48 -5.41 -9.93 -1.67
N VAL A 49 -4.76 -9.64 -2.78
CA VAL A 49 -3.96 -10.62 -3.54
C VAL A 49 -2.73 -11.05 -2.74
N LEU A 50 -2.06 -10.09 -2.09
CA LEU A 50 -0.92 -10.34 -1.21
C LEU A 50 -1.34 -11.23 -0.02
N LEU A 51 -2.37 -10.82 0.71
CA LEU A 51 -2.86 -11.55 1.90
C LEU A 51 -3.45 -12.91 1.53
N GLY A 52 -4.17 -13.00 0.40
CA GLY A 52 -4.75 -14.26 -0.08
C GLY A 52 -3.70 -15.29 -0.51
N ASN A 53 -2.49 -14.84 -0.86
CA ASN A 53 -1.38 -15.72 -1.25
C ASN A 53 -0.21 -15.62 -0.27
N LEU A 54 -0.45 -15.13 0.95
CA LEU A 54 0.59 -14.82 1.92
C LEU A 54 1.53 -16.00 2.15
N THR A 55 1.01 -17.22 2.34
CA THR A 55 1.83 -18.43 2.54
C THR A 55 2.77 -18.73 1.38
N LYS A 56 2.38 -18.42 0.14
CA LYS A 56 3.22 -18.64 -1.05
C LYS A 56 4.22 -17.50 -1.21
N ILE A 57 3.78 -16.28 -0.96
CA ILE A 57 4.59 -15.08 -1.12
C ILE A 57 5.65 -14.99 -0.02
N THR A 58 5.36 -15.34 1.22
CA THR A 58 6.34 -15.36 2.32
C THR A 58 7.37 -16.47 2.20
N SER A 59 7.15 -17.45 1.32
CA SER A 59 8.16 -18.45 0.96
C SER A 59 9.25 -17.90 0.02
N LEU A 60 9.02 -16.72 -0.57
CA LEU A 60 10.00 -16.04 -1.42
C LEU A 60 11.07 -15.37 -0.58
N LYS A 61 12.33 -15.48 -1.02
CA LYS A 61 13.45 -14.76 -0.40
C LYS A 61 13.35 -13.25 -0.57
N SER A 62 12.74 -12.80 -1.66
CA SER A 62 12.49 -11.39 -2.01
C SER A 62 11.21 -10.83 -1.39
N PHE A 63 10.50 -11.60 -0.55
CA PHE A 63 9.28 -11.14 0.10
C PHE A 63 9.43 -9.77 0.79
N PRO A 64 10.46 -9.51 1.60
CA PRO A 64 10.61 -8.21 2.27
C PRO A 64 10.69 -7.05 1.27
N ASP A 65 11.42 -7.22 0.17
CA ASP A 65 11.56 -6.19 -0.86
C ASP A 65 10.24 -5.94 -1.60
N LEU A 66 9.51 -7.01 -1.93
CA LEU A 66 8.16 -6.91 -2.53
C LEU A 66 7.18 -6.22 -1.60
N PHE A 67 7.22 -6.56 -0.31
CA PHE A 67 6.35 -5.98 0.71
C PHE A 67 6.65 -4.49 0.88
N LEU A 68 7.92 -4.10 1.04
CA LEU A 68 8.33 -2.70 1.14
C LEU A 68 7.94 -1.91 -0.10
N ARG A 69 8.15 -2.46 -1.29
CA ARG A 69 7.77 -1.81 -2.55
C ARG A 69 6.28 -1.55 -2.67
N LEU A 70 5.43 -2.47 -2.19
CA LEU A 70 3.98 -2.24 -2.13
C LEU A 70 3.64 -1.08 -1.19
N PHE A 71 4.26 -1.05 0.00
CA PHE A 71 4.09 0.03 0.96
C PHE A 71 4.59 1.37 0.40
N ASP A 72 5.70 1.39 -0.32
CA ASP A 72 6.22 2.60 -0.98
C ASP A 72 5.25 3.15 -2.01
N LEU A 73 4.62 2.29 -2.80
CA LEU A 73 3.60 2.72 -3.74
C LEU A 73 2.39 3.33 -3.01
N MET A 74 1.92 2.68 -1.93
CA MET A 74 0.82 3.21 -1.11
C MET A 74 1.17 4.54 -0.42
N ASN A 75 2.42 4.72 0.00
CA ASN A 75 2.91 5.99 0.53
C ASN A 75 2.90 7.08 -0.55
N GLN A 76 3.35 6.77 -1.77
CA GLN A 76 3.33 7.71 -2.88
C GLN A 76 1.89 8.14 -3.23
N PHE A 77 0.91 7.23 -3.16
CA PHE A 77 -0.51 7.58 -3.32
C PHE A 77 -0.99 8.63 -2.32
N LEU A 78 -0.41 8.68 -1.11
CA LEU A 78 -0.72 9.66 -0.08
C LEU A 78 0.07 10.97 -0.25
N GLU A 79 1.31 10.91 -0.73
CA GLU A 79 2.20 12.07 -0.86
C GLU A 79 1.91 12.94 -2.08
N GLU A 80 1.37 12.39 -3.17
CA GLU A 80 1.19 13.11 -4.44
C GLU A 80 0.09 14.21 -4.44
N ASN A 81 -0.37 14.69 -3.27
CA ASN A 81 -1.34 15.79 -3.11
C ASN A 81 -2.69 15.61 -3.84
N ALA A 82 -2.97 14.42 -4.39
CA ALA A 82 -4.17 14.08 -5.16
C ALA A 82 -5.09 13.09 -4.41
N CYS A 83 -4.97 13.05 -3.08
CA CYS A 83 -5.66 12.11 -2.21
C CYS A 83 -6.69 12.87 -1.37
N SER A 84 -7.95 12.42 -1.40
CA SER A 84 -8.96 12.91 -0.47
C SER A 84 -8.68 12.37 0.93
N ASP A 85 -9.23 13.03 1.95
CA ASP A 85 -9.12 12.54 3.33
C ASP A 85 -9.71 11.10 3.46
N LEU A 86 -10.73 10.77 2.65
CA LEU A 86 -11.35 9.44 2.60
C LEU A 86 -10.41 8.38 2.00
N LEU A 87 -9.78 8.67 0.85
CA LEU A 87 -8.80 7.76 0.25
C LEU A 87 -7.62 7.53 1.21
N ALA A 88 -7.20 8.58 1.93
CA ALA A 88 -6.13 8.47 2.91
C ALA A 88 -6.48 7.51 4.05
N GLU A 89 -7.68 7.64 4.61
CA GLU A 89 -8.19 6.73 5.64
C GLU A 89 -8.25 5.29 5.15
N VAL A 90 -8.75 5.05 3.94
CA VAL A 90 -8.86 3.69 3.38
C VAL A 90 -7.50 3.06 3.14
N ILE A 91 -6.51 3.83 2.67
CA ILE A 91 -5.14 3.35 2.50
C ILE A 91 -4.54 3.00 3.87
N GLN A 92 -4.62 3.91 4.84
CA GLN A 92 -4.10 3.68 6.19
C GLN A 92 -4.73 2.45 6.85
N GLU A 93 -6.04 2.29 6.73
CA GLU A 93 -6.76 1.14 7.26
C GLU A 93 -6.36 -0.17 6.55
N SER A 94 -6.19 -0.13 5.23
CA SER A 94 -5.72 -1.29 4.46
C SER A 94 -4.30 -1.71 4.85
N LEU A 95 -3.41 -0.73 5.07
CA LEU A 95 -2.04 -0.94 5.54
C LEU A 95 -2.02 -1.56 6.94
N LYS A 96 -2.79 -1.00 7.89
CA LYS A 96 -2.94 -1.54 9.26
C LYS A 96 -3.40 -3.00 9.23
N ASN A 97 -4.44 -3.29 8.45
CA ASN A 97 -4.96 -4.64 8.32
C ASN A 97 -3.94 -5.59 7.70
N CYS A 98 -3.14 -5.13 6.73
CA CYS A 98 -2.06 -5.95 6.16
C CYS A 98 -0.99 -6.30 7.19
N ILE A 99 -0.53 -5.33 7.98
CA ILE A 99 0.46 -5.55 9.04
C ILE A 99 -0.10 -6.52 10.07
N LEU A 100 -1.32 -6.29 10.54
CA LEU A 100 -1.97 -7.13 11.54
C LEU A 100 -2.11 -8.58 11.06
N VAL A 101 -2.54 -8.78 9.82
CA VAL A 101 -2.64 -10.12 9.23
C VAL A 101 -1.25 -10.75 9.10
N CYS A 102 -0.24 -10.03 8.62
CA CYS A 102 1.12 -10.55 8.54
C CYS A 102 1.67 -10.96 9.92
N GLU A 103 1.36 -10.19 10.97
CA GLU A 103 1.72 -10.53 12.35
C GLU A 103 1.02 -11.80 12.84
N ASN A 104 -0.29 -11.93 12.60
CA ASN A 104 -1.07 -13.12 12.96
C ASN A 104 -0.58 -14.39 12.25
N PHE A 105 -0.06 -14.25 11.03
CA PHE A 105 0.54 -15.35 10.27
C PHE A 105 2.01 -15.61 10.64
N GLY A 106 2.58 -14.87 11.59
CA GLY A 106 3.95 -15.03 12.04
C GLY A 106 5.00 -14.57 11.01
N VAL A 107 4.61 -13.75 10.03
CA VAL A 107 5.49 -13.31 8.93
C VAL A 107 6.67 -12.50 9.46
N PHE A 108 6.46 -11.71 10.51
CA PHE A 108 7.53 -10.89 11.09
C PHE A 108 8.42 -11.63 12.08
N GLN A 109 8.26 -12.95 12.23
CA GLN A 109 9.08 -13.73 13.16
C GLN A 109 10.39 -14.16 12.49
N GLY A 110 11.52 -13.98 13.17
CA GLY A 110 12.84 -14.43 12.71
C GLY A 110 13.60 -13.37 11.91
N PRO A 111 14.27 -13.71 10.80
CA PRO A 111 15.29 -12.86 10.16
C PRO A 111 14.75 -11.55 9.56
N ILE A 112 13.43 -11.38 9.49
CA ILE A 112 12.75 -10.22 8.92
C ILE A 112 11.98 -9.42 9.97
N GLU A 113 12.30 -9.57 11.26
CA GLU A 113 11.69 -8.78 12.34
C GLU A 113 11.85 -7.26 12.14
N GLY A 114 12.97 -6.83 11.55
CA GLY A 114 13.21 -5.43 11.19
C GLY A 114 12.20 -4.87 10.18
N LEU A 115 11.57 -5.74 9.36
CA LEU A 115 10.54 -5.33 8.40
C LEU A 115 9.31 -4.78 9.12
N LYS A 116 8.94 -5.33 10.28
CA LYS A 116 7.80 -4.84 11.07
C LYS A 116 8.05 -3.42 11.54
N ALA A 117 9.25 -3.15 12.08
CA ALA A 117 9.62 -1.83 12.57
C ALA A 117 9.63 -0.79 11.43
N GLU A 118 10.20 -1.14 10.27
CA GLU A 118 10.23 -0.28 9.09
C GLU A 118 8.82 0.08 8.61
N VAL A 119 7.96 -0.93 8.50
CA VAL A 119 6.60 -0.77 7.98
C VAL A 119 5.69 -0.01 8.96
N SER A 120 5.79 -0.31 10.26
CA SER A 120 5.09 0.44 11.30
C SER A 120 5.55 1.90 11.36
N GLY A 121 6.87 2.15 11.28
CA GLY A 121 7.41 3.51 11.26
C GLY A 121 6.91 4.33 10.07
N ARG A 122 6.80 3.70 8.88
CA ARG A 122 6.20 4.33 7.70
C ARG A 122 4.72 4.67 7.92
N LEU A 123 3.94 3.75 8.47
CA LEU A 123 2.52 4.00 8.79
C LEU A 123 2.34 5.13 9.83
N GLU A 124 3.20 5.18 10.84
CA GLU A 124 3.21 6.27 11.83
C GLU A 124 3.52 7.62 11.17
N ALA A 125 4.55 7.67 10.32
CA ALA A 125 4.91 8.87 9.57
C ALA A 125 3.76 9.36 8.67
N LEU A 126 3.00 8.45 8.06
CA LEU A 126 1.80 8.76 7.28
C LEU A 126 0.67 9.34 8.15
N THR A 127 0.44 8.75 9.32
CA THR A 127 -0.62 9.19 10.24
C THR A 127 -0.34 10.60 10.74
N VAL A 128 0.91 10.89 11.11
CA VAL A 128 1.35 12.21 11.60
C VAL A 128 1.24 13.28 10.49
N LYS A 129 1.67 12.96 9.26
CA LYS A 129 1.54 13.87 8.11
C LYS A 129 0.09 14.25 7.84
N HIS A 130 -0.82 13.26 7.86
CA HIS A 130 -2.24 13.51 7.62
C HIS A 130 -2.87 14.37 8.74
N SER A 131 -2.66 14.03 10.03
CA SER A 131 -3.17 14.85 11.15
C SER A 131 -2.66 16.29 11.13
N ASN A 132 -1.40 16.52 10.76
CA ASN A 132 -0.85 17.87 10.64
C ASN A 132 -1.45 18.65 9.46
N SER A 133 -1.73 17.99 8.34
CA SER A 133 -2.41 18.60 7.19
C SER A 133 -3.86 18.99 7.52
N THR A 134 -4.58 18.16 8.28
CA THR A 134 -5.95 18.47 8.72
C THR A 134 -5.96 19.66 9.67
N ASN A 135 -5.05 19.72 10.63
CA ASN A 135 -4.94 20.83 11.58
C ASN A 135 -4.56 22.16 10.90
N SER A 136 -3.77 22.13 9.84
CA SER A 136 -3.43 23.34 9.06
C SER A 136 -4.60 23.91 8.27
N LYS A 137 -5.57 23.10 7.84
CA LYS A 137 -6.77 23.56 7.10
C LYS A 137 -7.83 24.21 7.99
N ILE A 138 -7.78 23.97 9.30
CA ILE A 138 -8.75 24.50 10.29
C ILE A 138 -8.27 25.83 10.88
N ALA A 139 -6.98 26.17 10.70
CA ALA A 139 -6.35 27.37 11.26
C ALA A 139 -6.41 28.63 10.35
N LEU A 140 -7.22 28.60 9.28
CA LEU A 140 -7.50 29.71 8.35
C LEU A 140 -9.00 29.92 8.24
#